data_AF-A0A7V9RDI8-F1
#
_entry.id   AF-A0A7V9RDI8-F1
#
_cell.length_a   1.000
_cell.length_b   1.000
_cell.length_c   1.000
_cell.angle_alpha   90.00
_cell.angle_beta   90.00
_cell.angle_gamma   90.00
#
_symmetry.space_group_name_H-M   'P 1'
#
loop_
_entity.id
_entity.type
_entity.pdbx_description
1 polymer ?
#
loop_
_entity_poly.entity_id
_entity_poly.type
_entity_poly.pdbx_seq_one_letter_code
_entity_poly.pdbx_strand_id
1 'polypeptide(L)'
;MLGIAATAPVSPRELLCEAPRSLRELSREHADGWGLAIRGADGWSIDRETVCAALCARFANLADRQTQLLIAHVRKATVGPTSIANTHPFRRGHFVFAHNGTLADVPAIAARCSTERLAEIEGATDSERLFAFILTRIDATGDVERGIALAVRDLHALGNVGSASFLLSCGARLYGHRAGRTLFMLVRGSATLIASERLTDEAWLEVPERGLVVLDAPTPISIAA
;
A
#
# COMPACT_ATOMS: atom_id res chain seq x y z
N MET A 1 6.25 -3.29 -3.42
CA MET A 1 4.78 -3.01 -3.30
C MET A 1 4.25 -2.51 -4.64
N LEU A 2 2.97 -2.75 -4.92
CA LEU A 2 2.25 -2.33 -6.13
C LEU A 2 0.87 -1.81 -5.74
N GLY A 3 0.40 -0.77 -6.42
CA GLY A 3 -0.97 -0.32 -6.40
C GLY A 3 -1.50 -0.07 -7.81
N ILE A 4 -2.78 -0.31 -8.01
CA ILE A 4 -3.50 -0.11 -9.27
C ILE A 4 -4.73 0.72 -8.95
N ALA A 5 -4.98 1.78 -9.72
CA ALA A 5 -6.26 2.48 -9.76
C ALA A 5 -6.67 2.64 -11.22
N ALA A 6 -7.86 2.14 -11.60
CA ALA A 6 -8.26 2.05 -13.00
C ALA A 6 -9.73 2.37 -13.22
N THR A 7 -10.05 3.16 -14.25
CA THR A 7 -11.43 3.60 -14.57
C THR A 7 -12.36 2.49 -15.07
N ALA A 8 -11.80 1.33 -15.44
CA ALA A 8 -12.52 0.10 -15.75
C ALA A 8 -11.80 -1.10 -15.10
N PRO A 9 -12.49 -2.22 -14.82
CA PRO A 9 -11.83 -3.41 -14.28
C PRO A 9 -10.67 -3.87 -15.18
N VAL A 10 -9.50 -4.09 -14.58
CA VAL A 10 -8.30 -4.58 -15.27
C VAL A 10 -7.77 -5.84 -14.61
N SER A 11 -7.03 -6.63 -15.38
CA SER A 11 -6.30 -7.79 -14.88
C SER A 11 -4.98 -7.36 -14.25
N PRO A 12 -4.71 -7.69 -12.97
CA PRO A 12 -3.40 -7.47 -12.37
C PRO A 12 -2.40 -8.59 -12.68
N ARG A 13 -2.81 -9.64 -13.40
CA ARG A 13 -2.02 -10.87 -13.64
C ARG A 13 -0.61 -10.61 -14.15
N GLU A 14 -0.47 -9.76 -15.17
CA GLU A 14 0.85 -9.44 -15.74
C GLU A 14 1.79 -8.90 -14.65
N LEU A 15 1.35 -7.87 -13.93
CA LEU A 15 2.14 -7.16 -12.90
C LEU A 15 2.41 -8.03 -11.66
N LEU A 16 1.48 -8.93 -11.33
CA LEU A 16 1.64 -9.82 -10.19
C LEU A 16 2.47 -11.05 -10.50
N CYS A 17 2.37 -11.63 -11.70
CA CYS A 17 2.89 -12.98 -11.97
C CYS A 17 3.80 -13.14 -13.20
N GLU A 18 3.70 -12.29 -14.22
CA GLU A 18 4.25 -12.60 -15.56
C GLU A 18 5.33 -11.62 -16.01
N ALA A 19 5.23 -10.35 -15.58
CA ALA A 19 6.20 -9.33 -15.90
C ALA A 19 7.62 -9.70 -15.39
N PRO A 20 8.69 -9.25 -16.06
CA PRO A 20 10.07 -9.61 -15.71
C PRO A 20 10.44 -9.27 -14.27
N ARG A 21 9.89 -8.18 -13.71
CA ARG A 21 10.03 -7.80 -12.29
C ARG A 21 8.68 -7.85 -11.57
N SER A 22 7.81 -8.81 -11.93
CA SER A 22 6.52 -9.01 -11.26
C SER A 22 6.67 -9.23 -9.76
N LEU A 23 5.60 -9.01 -8.97
CA LEU A 23 5.66 -9.25 -7.53
C LEU A 23 6.01 -10.70 -7.18
N ARG A 24 5.57 -11.67 -8.00
CA ARG A 24 5.96 -13.08 -7.88
C ARG A 24 7.46 -13.28 -8.06
N GLU A 25 8.08 -12.57 -9.01
CA GLU A 25 9.54 -12.62 -9.19
C GLU A 25 10.24 -11.99 -7.99
N LEU A 26 9.85 -10.77 -7.63
CA LEU A 26 10.43 -10.02 -6.51
C LEU A 26 10.31 -10.77 -5.17
N SER A 27 9.27 -11.60 -4.98
CA SER A 27 9.13 -12.36 -3.74
C SER A 27 10.26 -13.38 -3.53
N ARG A 28 11.05 -13.74 -4.55
CA ARG A 28 12.22 -14.61 -4.35
C ARG A 28 13.30 -13.92 -3.49
N GLU A 29 13.38 -12.59 -3.55
CA GLU A 29 14.26 -11.78 -2.70
C GLU A 29 13.55 -11.25 -1.43
N HIS A 30 12.21 -11.28 -1.44
CA HIS A 30 11.29 -10.80 -0.40
C HIS A 30 10.32 -11.92 0.01
N ALA A 31 10.87 -12.99 0.59
CA ALA A 31 10.18 -14.27 0.76
C ALA A 31 9.35 -14.40 2.06
N ASP A 32 9.32 -13.37 2.92
CA ASP A 32 8.73 -13.42 4.27
C ASP A 32 7.21 -13.18 4.30
N GLY A 33 6.56 -13.37 3.16
CA GLY A 33 5.11 -13.27 3.01
C GLY A 33 4.67 -12.36 1.87
N TRP A 34 3.38 -12.44 1.57
CA TRP A 34 2.71 -11.59 0.62
C TRP A 34 1.33 -11.20 1.14
N GLY A 35 0.81 -10.11 0.60
CA GLY A 35 -0.59 -9.77 0.79
C GLY A 35 -1.16 -8.97 -0.38
N LEU A 36 -2.46 -9.13 -0.56
CA LEU A 36 -3.21 -8.55 -1.65
C LEU A 36 -4.55 -8.04 -1.12
N ALA A 37 -4.79 -6.75 -1.31
CA ALA A 37 -6.09 -6.14 -1.11
C ALA A 37 -6.70 -5.82 -2.47
N ILE A 38 -7.81 -6.47 -2.79
CA ILE A 38 -8.55 -6.30 -4.04
C ILE A 38 -9.89 -5.66 -3.71
N ARG A 39 -10.20 -4.52 -4.34
CA ARG A 39 -11.52 -3.90 -4.22
C ARG A 39 -12.51 -4.63 -5.12
N GLY A 40 -13.59 -5.12 -4.52
CA GLY A 40 -14.80 -5.60 -5.21
C GLY A 40 -16.01 -4.71 -4.90
N ALA A 41 -17.20 -5.14 -5.32
CA ALA A 41 -18.45 -4.41 -5.09
C ALA A 41 -18.72 -4.17 -3.58
N ASP A 42 -18.55 -5.21 -2.77
CA ASP A 42 -18.91 -5.19 -1.34
C ASP A 42 -17.84 -4.60 -0.42
N GLY A 43 -16.63 -4.34 -0.91
CA GLY A 43 -15.53 -4.22 0.03
C GLY A 43 -14.14 -4.46 -0.52
N TRP A 44 -13.19 -4.38 0.41
CA TRP A 44 -11.87 -4.97 0.25
C TRP A 44 -11.92 -6.46 0.58
N SER A 45 -11.45 -7.29 -0.35
CA SER A 45 -11.00 -8.65 -0.09
C SER A 45 -9.51 -8.57 0.25
N ILE A 46 -9.10 -9.06 1.42
CA ILE A 46 -7.69 -9.06 1.82
C ILE A 46 -7.23 -10.49 2.08
N ASP A 47 -6.21 -10.89 1.33
CA ASP A 47 -5.57 -12.18 1.45
C ASP A 47 -4.10 -11.94 1.83
N ARG A 48 -3.60 -12.68 2.83
CA ARG A 48 -2.22 -12.59 3.30
C ARG A 48 -1.72 -13.98 3.63
N GLU A 49 -0.48 -14.25 3.30
CA GLU A 49 0.24 -15.45 3.75
C GLU A 49 1.68 -15.10 4.12
N THR A 50 2.31 -15.93 4.94
CA THR A 50 3.72 -15.79 5.36
C THR A 50 4.68 -16.58 4.48
N VAL A 51 4.20 -17.21 3.42
CA VAL A 51 5.01 -17.95 2.45
C VAL A 51 5.44 -17.04 1.30
N CYS A 52 6.48 -17.44 0.57
CA CYS A 52 6.92 -16.76 -0.65
C CYS A 52 5.83 -16.81 -1.74
N ALA A 53 5.52 -15.67 -2.37
CA ALA A 53 4.49 -15.59 -3.42
C ALA A 53 4.80 -16.48 -4.63
N ALA A 54 6.08 -16.63 -4.99
CA ALA A 54 6.55 -17.53 -6.05
C ALA A 54 6.09 -18.99 -5.87
N LEU A 55 5.95 -19.42 -4.61
CA LEU A 55 5.59 -20.78 -4.21
C LEU A 55 4.11 -20.94 -3.85
N CYS A 56 3.31 -19.87 -3.93
CA CYS A 56 1.93 -19.86 -3.47
C CYS A 56 0.94 -19.89 -4.65
N ALA A 57 0.22 -21.01 -4.81
CA ALA A 57 -0.83 -21.12 -5.82
C ALA A 57 -1.98 -20.14 -5.58
N ARG A 58 -2.30 -19.84 -4.31
CA ARG A 58 -3.35 -18.86 -3.96
C ARG A 58 -3.02 -17.46 -4.49
N PHE A 59 -1.76 -17.03 -4.38
CA PHE A 59 -1.32 -15.75 -4.94
C PHE A 59 -1.54 -15.71 -6.46
N ALA A 60 -1.15 -16.77 -7.18
CA ALA A 60 -1.34 -16.87 -8.61
C ALA A 60 -2.82 -16.88 -9.03
N ASN A 61 -3.69 -17.56 -8.28
CA ASN A 61 -5.13 -17.60 -8.54
C ASN A 61 -5.80 -16.25 -8.28
N LEU A 62 -5.39 -15.52 -7.23
CA LEU A 62 -5.93 -14.20 -6.94
C LEU A 62 -5.56 -13.17 -8.02
N ALA A 63 -4.45 -13.39 -8.73
CA ALA A 63 -4.01 -12.53 -9.82
C ALA A 63 -4.95 -12.56 -11.05
N ASP A 64 -5.84 -13.56 -11.15
CA ASP A 64 -6.86 -13.64 -12.20
C ASP A 64 -8.05 -12.69 -12.00
N ARG A 65 -8.19 -12.12 -10.79
CA ARG A 65 -9.34 -11.29 -10.44
C ARG A 65 -9.24 -9.91 -11.07
N GLN A 66 -10.23 -9.57 -11.90
CA GLN A 66 -10.39 -8.20 -12.40
C GLN A 66 -10.71 -7.24 -11.25
N THR A 67 -10.13 -6.05 -11.28
CA THR A 67 -10.41 -5.01 -10.29
C THR A 67 -10.08 -3.62 -10.82
N GLN A 68 -10.71 -2.61 -10.22
CA GLN A 68 -10.43 -1.20 -10.47
C GLN A 68 -9.45 -0.62 -9.44
N LEU A 69 -9.23 -1.31 -8.32
CA LEU A 69 -8.43 -0.78 -7.23
C LEU A 69 -7.78 -1.92 -6.43
N LEU A 70 -6.45 -1.90 -6.35
CA LEU A 70 -5.65 -2.96 -5.75
C LEU A 70 -4.43 -2.41 -5.02
N ILE A 71 -4.08 -3.02 -3.89
CA ILE A 71 -2.78 -2.83 -3.22
C ILE A 71 -2.18 -4.22 -2.97
N ALA A 72 -0.94 -4.41 -3.40
CA ALA A 72 -0.17 -5.64 -3.24
C ALA A 72 1.17 -5.38 -2.60
N HIS A 73 1.63 -6.32 -1.77
CA HIS A 73 2.91 -6.24 -1.10
C HIS A 73 3.58 -7.61 -0.99
N VAL A 74 4.89 -7.67 -1.22
CA VAL A 74 5.74 -8.82 -0.89
C VAL A 74 6.72 -8.38 0.19
N ARG A 75 6.78 -9.13 1.28
CA ARG A 75 7.43 -8.71 2.53
C ARG A 75 8.85 -9.27 2.60
N LYS A 76 9.77 -8.40 2.99
CA LYS A 76 11.08 -8.78 3.54
C LYS A 76 11.12 -8.29 4.97
N ALA A 77 11.15 -9.19 5.93
CA ALA A 77 11.01 -8.87 7.34
C ALA A 77 12.26 -8.11 7.83
N THR A 78 12.08 -6.85 8.19
CA THR A 78 13.10 -6.03 8.85
C THR A 78 12.74 -5.75 10.31
N VAL A 79 11.45 -5.53 10.59
CA VAL A 79 10.89 -5.30 11.92
C VAL A 79 9.73 -6.27 12.17
N GLY A 80 9.76 -6.91 13.35
CA GLY A 80 8.76 -7.89 13.79
C GLY A 80 8.92 -9.28 13.13
N PRO A 81 8.54 -10.36 13.82
CA PRO A 81 8.66 -11.72 13.30
C PRO A 81 7.80 -11.94 12.05
N THR A 82 8.07 -13.02 11.32
CA THR A 82 7.19 -13.48 10.24
C THR A 82 5.87 -13.99 10.81
N SER A 83 4.79 -13.22 10.62
CA SER A 83 3.44 -13.56 11.05
C SER A 83 2.42 -12.81 10.19
N ILE A 84 1.18 -13.29 10.11
CA ILE A 84 0.10 -12.63 9.36
C ILE A 84 -0.16 -11.22 9.90
N ALA A 85 -0.11 -11.03 11.23
CA ALA A 85 -0.29 -9.73 11.87
C ALA A 85 0.78 -8.70 11.45
N ASN A 86 1.96 -9.14 11.00
CA ASN A 86 3.04 -8.28 10.51
C ASN A 86 3.10 -8.18 8.97
N THR A 87 2.17 -8.82 8.26
CA THR A 87 2.16 -8.86 6.80
C THR A 87 1.22 -7.80 6.23
N HIS A 88 1.77 -6.95 5.38
CA HIS A 88 1.03 -5.98 4.57
C HIS A 88 0.09 -6.68 3.55
N PRO A 89 -0.97 -6.00 3.08
CA PRO A 89 -1.42 -4.69 3.54
C PRO A 89 -2.22 -4.76 4.85
N PHE A 90 -2.19 -3.67 5.63
CA PHE A 90 -2.99 -3.51 6.84
C PHE A 90 -4.34 -2.88 6.51
N ARG A 91 -5.38 -3.18 7.31
CA ARG A 91 -6.73 -2.64 7.13
C ARG A 91 -7.29 -2.07 8.44
N ARG A 92 -7.85 -0.86 8.36
CA ARG A 92 -8.67 -0.26 9.43
C ARG A 92 -9.92 0.34 8.79
N GLY A 93 -11.08 -0.24 9.07
CA GLY A 93 -12.33 0.12 8.39
C GLY A 93 -12.23 -0.06 6.87
N HIS A 94 -12.37 1.03 6.13
CA HIS A 94 -12.24 1.08 4.67
C HIS A 94 -10.84 1.44 4.17
N PHE A 95 -9.92 1.76 5.09
CA PHE A 95 -8.54 2.10 4.76
C PHE A 95 -7.68 0.85 4.58
N VAL A 96 -6.85 0.84 3.54
CA VAL A 96 -5.86 -0.21 3.25
C VAL A 96 -4.49 0.43 3.06
N PHE A 97 -3.46 -0.11 3.71
CA PHE A 97 -2.13 0.51 3.77
C PHE A 97 -1.00 -0.48 3.56
N ALA A 98 0.02 -0.07 2.79
CA ALA A 98 1.25 -0.81 2.58
C ALA A 98 2.46 0.15 2.69
N HIS A 99 3.45 -0.22 3.49
CA HIS A 99 4.67 0.57 3.71
C HIS A 99 5.90 -0.18 3.20
N ASN A 100 6.76 0.54 2.47
CA ASN A 100 8.04 0.06 1.99
C ASN A 100 9.16 0.90 2.61
N GLY A 101 9.76 0.40 3.67
CA GLY A 101 10.76 1.12 4.40
C GLY A 101 11.00 0.56 5.79
N THR A 102 11.78 1.31 6.57
CA THR A 102 11.94 1.08 8.00
C THR A 102 12.06 2.45 8.64
N LEU A 103 11.23 2.70 9.63
CA LEU A 103 11.18 3.99 10.30
C LEU A 103 12.33 4.12 11.29
N ALA A 104 12.90 5.31 11.33
CA ALA A 104 13.70 5.76 12.46
C ALA A 104 12.79 6.44 13.49
N ASP A 105 13.15 6.35 14.76
CA ASP A 105 12.45 7.00 15.88
C ASP A 105 10.94 6.72 15.93
N VAL A 106 10.61 5.42 15.91
CA VAL A 106 9.24 4.93 16.10
C VAL A 106 8.55 5.51 17.35
N PRO A 107 9.22 5.70 18.50
CA PRO A 107 8.62 6.36 19.66
C PRO A 107 8.13 7.79 19.38
N ALA A 108 8.89 8.62 18.65
CA ALA A 108 8.45 9.97 18.30
C ALA A 108 7.22 9.99 17.39
N ILE A 109 7.10 9.02 16.48
CA ILE A 109 5.91 8.83 15.64
C ILE A 109 4.72 8.42 16.51
N ALA A 110 4.90 7.38 17.34
CA ALA A 110 3.85 6.86 18.21
C ALA A 110 3.33 7.88 19.23
N ALA A 111 4.20 8.74 19.77
CA ALA A 111 3.82 9.83 20.69
C ALA A 111 2.88 10.86 20.07
N ARG A 112 2.71 10.86 18.74
CA ARG A 112 1.81 11.75 18.02
C ARG A 112 0.61 11.02 17.42
N CYS A 113 0.38 9.77 17.81
CA CYS A 113 -0.82 9.02 17.47
C CYS A 113 -1.88 9.24 18.55
N SER A 114 -3.16 9.13 18.18
CA SER A 114 -4.24 9.06 19.16
C SER A 114 -4.21 7.70 19.87
N THR A 115 -4.69 7.66 21.11
CA THR A 115 -4.76 6.44 21.91
C THR A 115 -5.62 5.38 21.21
N GLU A 116 -6.70 5.79 20.56
CA GLU A 116 -7.62 4.92 19.83
C GLU A 116 -6.91 4.24 18.65
N ARG A 117 -6.14 4.98 17.86
CA ARG A 117 -5.41 4.41 16.70
C ARG A 117 -4.23 3.54 17.11
N LEU A 118 -3.60 3.82 18.26
CA LEU A 118 -2.58 2.93 18.81
C LEU A 118 -3.17 1.61 19.31
N ALA A 119 -4.37 1.65 19.90
CA ALA A 119 -5.05 0.45 20.39
C ALA A 119 -5.51 -0.49 19.25
N GLU A 120 -5.62 0.01 18.03
CA GLU A 120 -5.95 -0.81 16.86
C GLU A 120 -4.75 -1.61 16.34
N ILE A 121 -3.50 -1.37 16.77
CA ILE A 121 -2.31 -2.07 16.25
C ILE A 121 -2.32 -3.54 16.69
N GLU A 122 -2.17 -4.46 15.73
CA GLU A 122 -2.23 -5.92 15.99
C GLU A 122 -0.84 -6.56 16.01
N GLY A 123 0.05 -6.09 15.14
CA GLY A 123 1.40 -6.60 14.99
C GLY A 123 2.45 -5.83 15.77
N ALA A 124 3.71 -6.12 15.46
CA ALA A 124 4.88 -5.52 16.09
C ALA A 124 5.59 -4.51 15.17
N THR A 125 5.10 -4.31 13.94
CA THR A 125 5.80 -3.51 12.92
C THR A 125 5.79 -2.01 13.23
N ASP A 126 6.82 -1.31 12.76
CA ASP A 126 6.84 0.13 12.63
C ASP A 126 5.76 0.64 11.64
N SER A 127 5.45 -0.20 10.65
CA SER A 127 4.52 0.08 9.56
C SER A 127 3.09 0.32 10.04
N GLU A 128 2.59 -0.47 11.00
CA GLU A 128 1.28 -0.19 11.63
C GLU A 128 1.27 1.09 12.47
N ARG A 129 2.41 1.49 13.04
CA ARG A 129 2.52 2.75 13.78
C ARG A 129 2.49 3.95 12.82
N LEU A 130 3.13 3.85 11.66
CA LEU A 130 2.98 4.82 10.58
C LEU A 130 1.53 4.91 10.09
N PHE A 131 0.87 3.76 9.95
CA PHE A 131 -0.53 3.74 9.55
C PHE A 131 -1.43 4.45 10.59
N ALA A 132 -1.28 4.10 11.87
CA ALA A 132 -1.98 4.76 12.97
C ALA A 132 -1.71 6.27 12.99
N PHE A 133 -0.45 6.69 12.79
CA PHE A 133 -0.06 8.10 12.72
C PHE A 133 -0.83 8.86 11.62
N ILE A 134 -0.95 8.27 10.43
CA ILE A 134 -1.67 8.87 9.30
C ILE A 134 -3.17 8.95 9.61
N LEU A 135 -3.76 7.85 10.12
CA LEU A 135 -5.19 7.83 10.47
C LEU A 135 -5.53 8.85 11.56
N THR A 136 -4.66 9.07 12.54
CA THR A 136 -4.85 10.13 13.54
C THR A 136 -4.99 11.52 12.92
N ARG A 137 -4.27 11.82 11.84
CA ARG A 137 -4.41 13.13 11.13
C ARG A 137 -5.69 13.19 10.33
N ILE A 138 -6.09 12.09 9.71
CA ILE A 138 -7.36 11.99 9.00
C ILE A 138 -8.51 12.23 9.98
N ASP A 139 -8.51 11.57 11.14
CA ASP A 139 -9.52 11.76 12.17
C ASP A 139 -9.54 13.22 12.67
N ALA A 140 -8.37 13.82 12.92
CA ALA A 140 -8.26 15.19 13.42
C ALA A 140 -8.71 16.26 12.40
N THR A 141 -8.58 15.98 11.11
CA THR A 141 -8.97 16.90 10.03
C THR A 141 -10.41 16.68 9.56
N GLY A 142 -10.97 15.49 9.81
CA GLY A 142 -12.27 15.07 9.27
C GLY A 142 -12.27 14.86 7.76
N ASP A 143 -11.11 14.89 7.10
CA ASP A 143 -10.96 14.81 5.65
C ASP A 143 -9.75 13.95 5.27
N VAL A 144 -9.94 13.01 4.34
CA VAL A 144 -8.91 12.02 3.98
C VAL A 144 -7.70 12.70 3.34
N GLU A 145 -7.90 13.61 2.40
CA GLU A 145 -6.80 14.21 1.64
C GLU A 145 -6.01 15.19 2.49
N ARG A 146 -6.72 16.05 3.23
CA ARG A 146 -6.14 16.98 4.18
C ARG A 146 -5.40 16.24 5.28
N GLY A 147 -5.94 15.13 5.78
CA GLY A 147 -5.30 14.29 6.77
C GLY A 147 -4.00 13.65 6.28
N ILE A 148 -3.98 13.10 5.07
CA ILE A 148 -2.78 12.52 4.46
C ILE A 148 -1.73 13.61 4.22
N ALA A 149 -2.12 14.75 3.64
CA ALA A 149 -1.21 15.87 3.41
C ALA A 149 -0.61 16.40 4.73
N LEU A 150 -1.43 16.49 5.78
CA LEU A 150 -1.00 16.86 7.12
C LEU A 150 -0.01 15.83 7.68
N ALA A 151 -0.29 14.53 7.54
CA ALA A 151 0.59 13.47 8.01
C ALA A 151 1.95 13.51 7.31
N VAL A 152 1.97 13.66 5.98
CA VAL A 152 3.22 13.78 5.19
C VAL A 152 4.03 14.99 5.64
N ARG A 153 3.39 16.15 5.82
CA ARG A 153 4.04 17.36 6.31
C ARG A 153 4.64 17.16 7.71
N ASP A 154 3.86 16.59 8.63
CA ASP A 154 4.30 16.36 10.00
C ASP A 154 5.45 15.34 10.07
N LEU A 155 5.42 14.28 9.25
CA LEU A 155 6.53 13.31 9.13
C LEU A 155 7.82 14.00 8.71
N HIS A 156 7.78 14.87 7.70
CA HIS A 156 8.96 15.61 7.26
C HIS A 156 9.46 16.60 8.32
N ALA A 157 8.57 17.13 9.17
CA ALA A 157 8.95 18.04 10.26
C ALA A 157 9.68 17.32 11.41
N LEU A 158 9.57 15.98 11.53
CA LEU A 158 10.32 15.18 12.50
C LEU A 158 11.81 15.04 12.15
N GLY A 159 12.22 15.45 10.94
CA GLY A 159 13.59 15.29 10.47
C GLY A 159 13.82 13.89 9.90
N ASN A 160 14.79 13.15 10.44
CA ASN A 160 15.12 11.82 9.94
C ASN A 160 14.21 10.75 10.53
N VAL A 161 13.17 10.38 9.79
CA VAL A 161 12.23 9.29 10.12
C VAL A 161 12.58 7.97 9.43
N GLY A 162 13.79 7.84 8.85
CA GLY A 162 14.16 6.67 8.06
C GLY A 162 13.49 6.66 6.69
N SER A 163 12.94 5.52 6.28
CA SER A 163 12.17 5.40 5.03
C SER A 163 10.69 5.24 5.34
N ALA A 164 9.84 6.04 4.68
CA ALA A 164 8.40 6.10 4.90
C ALA A 164 7.60 6.09 3.58
N SER A 165 8.12 5.46 2.52
CA SER A 165 7.37 5.31 1.26
C SER A 165 6.17 4.40 1.47
N PHE A 166 4.97 4.84 1.12
CA PHE A 166 3.74 4.07 1.36
C PHE A 166 2.73 4.18 0.22
N LEU A 167 1.83 3.20 0.20
CA LEU A 167 0.54 3.23 -0.49
C LEU A 167 -0.58 3.21 0.54
N LEU A 168 -1.58 4.07 0.36
CA LEU A 168 -2.79 4.11 1.18
C LEU A 168 -3.99 4.21 0.26
N SER A 169 -5.10 3.55 0.60
CA SER A 169 -6.37 3.76 -0.08
C SER A 169 -7.51 3.86 0.91
N CYS A 170 -8.45 4.76 0.63
CA CYS A 170 -9.74 4.86 1.33
C CYS A 170 -10.86 4.06 0.64
N GLY A 171 -10.55 3.21 -0.34
CA GLY A 171 -11.53 2.46 -1.12
C GLY A 171 -12.12 3.20 -2.33
N ALA A 172 -11.88 4.51 -2.45
CA ALA A 172 -12.26 5.33 -3.61
C ALA A 172 -11.05 5.86 -4.40
N ARG A 173 -9.95 6.15 -3.72
CA ARG A 173 -8.70 6.66 -4.31
C ARG A 173 -7.50 5.90 -3.80
N LEU A 174 -6.42 5.91 -4.57
CA LEU A 174 -5.12 5.40 -4.16
C LEU A 174 -4.15 6.56 -3.99
N TYR A 175 -3.48 6.60 -2.85
CA TYR A 175 -2.49 7.61 -2.49
C TYR A 175 -1.12 6.93 -2.44
N GLY A 176 -0.12 7.57 -3.03
CA GLY A 176 1.27 7.12 -3.01
C GLY A 176 2.18 8.21 -2.47
N HIS A 177 2.99 7.89 -1.47
CA HIS A 177 3.99 8.81 -0.94
C HIS A 177 5.38 8.19 -1.05
N ARG A 178 6.35 9.00 -1.48
CA ARG A 178 7.76 8.60 -1.57
C ARG A 178 8.59 9.31 -0.49
N ALA A 179 9.26 8.53 0.35
CA ALA A 179 10.29 9.01 1.27
C ALA A 179 11.32 7.90 1.57
N GLY A 180 12.57 8.07 1.14
CA GLY A 180 13.70 7.19 1.44
C GLY A 180 13.75 5.84 0.69
N ARG A 181 12.67 5.42 0.02
CA ARG A 181 12.65 4.31 -0.95
C ARG A 181 12.05 4.76 -2.28
N THR A 182 12.47 4.12 -3.37
CA THR A 182 11.96 4.40 -4.71
C THR A 182 10.45 4.15 -4.81
N LEU A 183 9.81 4.95 -5.67
CA LEU A 183 8.41 4.81 -6.04
C LEU A 183 8.25 5.33 -7.46
N PHE A 184 7.59 4.56 -8.30
CA PHE A 184 7.39 4.85 -9.72
C PHE A 184 5.91 4.80 -10.06
N MET A 185 5.51 5.56 -11.08
CA MET A 185 4.17 5.60 -11.62
C MET A 185 4.17 5.34 -13.13
N LEU A 186 3.14 4.68 -13.63
CA LEU A 186 2.91 4.44 -15.05
C LEU A 186 1.40 4.57 -15.35
N VAL A 187 1.05 5.34 -16.37
CA VAL A 187 -0.32 5.38 -16.92
C VAL A 187 -0.39 4.41 -18.09
N ARG A 188 -1.31 3.44 -18.02
CA ARG A 188 -1.52 2.41 -19.04
C ARG A 188 -3.02 2.26 -19.34
N GLY A 189 -3.46 2.81 -20.46
CA GLY A 189 -4.87 2.77 -20.87
C GLY A 189 -5.79 3.40 -19.82
N SER A 190 -6.72 2.62 -19.27
CA SER A 190 -7.63 3.03 -18.20
C SER A 190 -7.04 2.96 -16.79
N ALA A 191 -5.84 2.39 -16.64
CA ALA A 191 -5.20 2.17 -15.34
C ALA A 191 -4.03 3.13 -15.11
N THR A 192 -3.89 3.60 -13.88
CA THR A 192 -2.65 4.16 -13.38
C THR A 192 -2.07 3.23 -12.32
N LEU A 193 -0.80 2.90 -12.51
CA LEU A 193 -0.04 1.95 -11.71
C LEU A 193 0.95 2.73 -10.87
N ILE A 194 1.20 2.26 -9.66
CA ILE A 194 2.26 2.77 -8.79
C ILE A 194 3.00 1.61 -8.14
N ALA A 195 4.33 1.60 -8.17
CA ALA A 195 5.11 0.48 -7.68
C ALA A 195 6.45 0.92 -7.12
N SER A 196 7.01 0.16 -6.17
CA SER A 196 8.34 0.43 -5.62
C SER A 196 9.47 0.19 -6.61
N GLU A 197 9.19 -0.57 -7.68
CA GLU A 197 10.11 -0.92 -8.76
C GLU A 197 9.39 -0.85 -10.11
N ARG A 198 10.15 -0.71 -11.19
CA ARG A 198 9.62 -0.78 -12.56
C ARG A 198 9.38 -2.26 -12.89
N LEU A 199 8.11 -2.65 -13.00
CA LEU A 199 7.74 -4.06 -13.16
C LEU A 199 7.91 -4.55 -14.61
N THR A 200 7.82 -3.62 -15.56
CA THR A 200 7.86 -3.82 -17.02
C THR A 200 8.86 -2.87 -17.68
N ASP A 201 9.15 -3.09 -18.97
CA ASP A 201 10.10 -2.27 -19.76
C ASP A 201 9.51 -0.93 -20.24
N GLU A 202 8.25 -0.62 -19.88
CA GLU A 202 7.64 0.66 -20.20
C GLU A 202 8.31 1.85 -19.48
N ALA A 203 8.02 3.05 -19.95
CA ALA A 203 8.57 4.28 -19.37
C ALA A 203 7.86 4.65 -18.05
N TRP A 204 8.30 4.04 -16.95
CA TRP A 204 7.88 4.40 -15.60
C TRP A 204 8.49 5.73 -15.15
N LEU A 205 7.65 6.65 -14.68
CA LEU A 205 8.08 7.93 -14.11
C LEU A 205 8.41 7.75 -12.63
N GLU A 206 9.56 8.24 -12.19
CA GLU A 206 9.90 8.22 -10.76
C GLU A 206 9.16 9.35 -10.04
N VAL A 207 8.48 9.02 -8.94
CA VAL A 207 7.83 10.01 -8.07
C VAL A 207 8.94 10.84 -7.40
N PRO A 208 8.85 12.18 -7.35
CA PRO A 208 9.84 13.00 -6.64
C PRO A 208 9.99 12.59 -5.17
N GLU A 209 11.21 12.68 -4.64
CA GLU A 209 11.45 12.45 -3.21
C GLU A 209 10.58 13.41 -2.37
N ARG A 210 9.97 12.90 -1.30
CA ARG A 210 8.96 13.60 -0.48
C ARG A 210 7.65 13.94 -1.21
N GLY A 211 7.45 13.42 -2.43
CA GLY A 211 6.24 13.61 -3.23
C GLY A 211 5.05 12.81 -2.70
N LEU A 212 3.85 13.37 -2.88
CA LEU A 212 2.57 12.71 -2.67
C LEU A 212 1.80 12.74 -3.99
N VAL A 213 1.33 11.58 -4.44
CA VAL A 213 0.51 11.42 -5.64
C VAL A 213 -0.85 10.84 -5.28
N VAL A 214 -1.87 11.28 -5.99
CA VAL A 214 -3.26 10.82 -5.84
C VAL A 214 -3.70 10.23 -7.17
N LEU A 215 -4.26 9.03 -7.12
CA LEU A 215 -4.73 8.27 -8.27
C LEU A 215 -6.23 8.03 -8.08
N ASP A 216 -7.03 8.56 -8.99
CA ASP A 216 -8.47 8.32 -8.98
C ASP A 216 -8.77 6.87 -9.39
N ALA A 217 -9.52 6.15 -8.56
CA ALA A 217 -10.30 5.02 -9.03
C ALA A 217 -11.71 5.54 -9.40
N PRO A 218 -12.40 4.92 -10.36
CA PRO A 218 -13.69 5.37 -10.83
C PRO A 218 -14.71 5.27 -9.69
N THR A 219 -15.61 6.25 -9.66
CA THR A 219 -16.77 6.26 -8.78
C THR A 219 -17.60 4.99 -9.01
N PRO A 220 -18.09 4.31 -7.96
CA PRO A 220 -19.11 3.27 -8.15
C PRO A 220 -20.29 3.87 -8.91
N ILE A 221 -20.67 3.26 -10.03
CA ILE A 221 -21.97 3.56 -10.63
C ILE A 221 -23.01 3.00 -9.67
N SER A 222 -23.54 3.84 -8.78
CA SER A 222 -24.76 3.51 -8.07
C SER A 222 -25.89 3.48 -9.08
N ILE A 223 -26.26 2.29 -9.54
CA ILE A 223 -27.57 2.09 -10.18
C ILE A 223 -28.57 2.07 -9.04
N ALA A 224 -29.26 3.20 -8.84
CA ALA A 224 -30.47 3.20 -8.01
C ALA A 224 -31.49 2.28 -8.68
N ALA A 225 -32.00 1.31 -7.92
CA ALA A 225 -33.19 0.54 -8.29
C ALA A 225 -34.46 1.39 -8.09
#